data_AF-A0A0M2SH70-F1
#
_entry.id   AF-A0A0M2SH70-F1
#
_cell.length_a   1.000
_cell.length_b   1.000
_cell.length_c   1.000
_cell.angle_alpha   90.00
_cell.angle_beta   90.00
_cell.angle_gamma   90.00
#
_symmetry.space_group_name_H-M   'P 1'
#
loop_
_entity.id
_entity.type
_entity.pdbx_description
1 polymer ?
#
loop_
_entity_poly.entity_id
_entity_poly.type
_entity_poly.pdbx_seq_one_letter_code
_entity_poly.pdbx_strand_id
1 'polypeptide(L)' 'MILRIIVSTVVLILFSIPLISTIRKEYRENNRVSKWSVFFLVLAVLLWLALVISFFAYIM' A
#
# COMPACT_ATOMS: atom_id res chain seq x y z
N MET A 1 2.83 -5.33 20.06
CA MET A 1 1.93 -6.01 19.09
C MET A 1 1.06 -5.02 18.32
N ILE A 2 0.21 -4.22 18.98
CA ILE A 2 -0.53 -3.12 18.35
C ILE A 2 0.37 -2.05 17.70
N LEU A 3 1.50 -1.70 18.35
CA LEU A 3 2.49 -0.77 17.80
C LEU A 3 3.03 -1.22 16.42
N ARG A 4 3.18 -2.54 16.18
CA ARG A 4 3.62 -3.07 14.88
C ARG A 4 2.59 -2.81 13.79
N ILE A 5 1.30 -2.92 14.08
CA ILE A 5 0.23 -2.62 13.09
C ILE A 5 0.23 -1.14 12.78
N ILE A 6 0.30 -0.27 13.80
CA ILE A 6 0.33 1.18 13.62
C ILE A 6 1.54 1.56 12.73
N VAL A 7 2.73 1.02 13.04
CA VAL A 7 3.93 1.25 12.22
C VAL A 7 3.76 0.71 10.81
N SER A 8 3.22 -0.50 10.60
CA SER A 8 2.96 -1.05 9.26
C SER A 8 1.98 -0.20 8.46
N THR A 9 0.93 0.33 9.10
CA THR A 9 -0.02 1.25 8.46
C THR A 9 0.64 2.56 8.08
N VAL A 10 1.48 3.13 8.96
CA VAL A 10 2.24 4.34 8.65
C VAL A 10 3.20 4.11 7.48
N VAL A 11 3.92 2.99 7.47
CA VAL A 11 4.81 2.61 6.35
C VAL A 11 4.02 2.48 5.05
N LEU A 12 2.84 1.87 5.09
CA LEU A 12 2.00 1.72 3.90
C LEU A 12 1.53 3.08 3.36
N ILE A 13 1.15 4.00 4.25
CA ILE A 13 0.76 5.36 3.87
C ILE A 13 1.97 6.10 3.27
N LEU A 14 3.13 6.05 3.93
CA LEU A 14 4.36 6.67 3.45
C LEU A 14 4.84 6.11 2.12
N PHE A 15 4.57 4.83 1.84
CA PHE A 15 4.90 4.22 0.55
C PHE A 15 3.86 4.54 -0.54
N SER A 16 2.57 4.53 -0.18
CA SER A 16 1.47 4.74 -1.13
C SER A 16 1.36 6.18 -1.60
N ILE A 17 1.59 7.18 -0.73
CA ILE A 17 1.52 8.61 -1.09
C ILE A 17 2.44 8.98 -2.26
N PRO A 18 3.77 8.73 -2.21
CA PRO A 18 4.66 9.07 -3.32
C PRO A 18 4.35 8.25 -4.58
N LEU A 19 3.91 7.00 -4.42
CA LEU A 19 3.49 6.15 -5.54
C LEU A 19 2.25 6.74 -6.25
N ILE A 20 1.24 7.15 -5.48
CA ILE A 20 0.02 7.80 -6.00
C ILE A 20 0.37 9.14 -6.64
N SER A 21 1.25 9.93 -6.02
CA SER A 21 1.70 11.21 -6.56
C SER A 21 2.39 11.02 -7.92
N THR A 22 3.24 10.00 -8.03
CA THR A 22 3.92 9.62 -9.28
C THR A 22 2.91 9.19 -10.33
N ILE A 23 1.96 8.31 -9.99
CA ILE A 23 0.89 7.86 -10.89
C ILE A 23 0.05 9.04 -11.38
N ARG A 24 -0.33 9.96 -10.49
CA ARG A 24 -1.15 11.13 -10.83
C ARG A 24 -0.39 12.08 -11.76
N LYS A 25 0.92 12.28 -11.54
CA LYS A 25 1.78 13.07 -12.43
C LYS A 25 1.89 12.41 -13.82
N GLU A 26 2.15 11.11 -13.85
CA GLU A 26 2.31 10.33 -15.08
C GLU A 26 1.00 10.29 -15.90
N TYR A 27 -0.14 10.19 -15.23
CA TYR A 27 -1.46 10.33 -15.83
C TYR A 27 -1.69 11.71 -16.43
N ARG A 28 -1.28 12.78 -15.73
CA ARG A 28 -1.43 14.16 -16.22
C ARG A 28 -0.55 14.44 -17.45
N GLU A 29 0.65 13.88 -17.50
CA GLU A 29 1.59 14.11 -18.61
C GLU A 29 1.29 13.23 -19.83
N ASN A 30 0.91 11.97 -19.65
CA ASN A 30 0.78 11.01 -20.75
C ASN A 30 -0.62 10.42 -20.94
N ASN A 31 -1.62 10.81 -20.13
CA ASN A 31 -2.95 10.16 -20.05
C ASN A 31 -2.86 8.62 -19.89
N ARG A 32 -1.72 8.11 -19.45
CA ARG A 32 -1.44 6.69 -19.27
C ARG A 32 -1.09 6.45 -17.81
N VAL A 33 -1.79 5.49 -17.23
CA VAL A 33 -1.45 4.95 -15.91
C VAL A 33 -0.62 3.69 -16.14
N SER A 34 0.55 3.63 -15.51
CA SER A 34 1.35 2.39 -15.52
C SER A 34 0.59 1.28 -14.78
N LYS A 35 0.25 0.21 -15.51
CA LYS A 35 -0.41 -0.99 -14.95
C LYS A 35 0.43 -1.60 -13.82
N TRP A 36 1.75 -1.49 -13.90
CA TRP A 36 2.68 -1.94 -12.86
C TRP A 36 2.54 -1.14 -11.58
N SER A 37 2.45 0.20 -11.67
CA SER A 37 2.27 1.05 -10.50
C SER A 37 0.96 0.75 -9.77
N VAL A 38 -0.12 0.50 -10.52
CA VAL A 38 -1.41 0.06 -9.94
C VAL A 38 -1.28 -1.32 -9.30
N PHE A 39 -0.62 -2.26 -9.98
CA PHE A 39 -0.38 -3.61 -9.45
C PHE A 39 0.39 -3.58 -8.13
N PHE A 40 1.48 -2.80 -8.04
CA PHE A 40 2.25 -2.66 -6.79
C PHE A 40 1.42 -2.05 -5.65
N LEU A 41 0.55 -1.10 -5.96
CA LEU A 41 -0.35 -0.47 -4.98
C LEU A 41 -1.35 -1.49 -4.43
N VAL A 42 -1.98 -2.27 -5.31
CA VAL A 42 -2.91 -3.35 -4.91
C VAL A 42 -2.19 -4.43 -4.12
N LEU A 43 -0.99 -4.85 -4.55
CA LEU A 43 -0.18 -5.84 -3.86
C LEU A 43 0.21 -5.37 -2.45
N ALA A 44 0.60 -4.09 -2.29
CA ALA A 44 0.93 -3.52 -0.99
C ALA A 44 -0.27 -3.57 -0.03
N VAL A 45 -1.47 -3.25 -0.52
CA VAL A 45 -2.71 -3.34 0.28
C VAL A 45 -3.02 -4.79 0.66
N LEU A 46 -2.89 -5.73 -0.27
CA LEU A 46 -3.08 -7.17 0.00
C LEU A 46 -2.09 -7.70 1.05
N LEU A 47 -0.81 -7.31 0.95
CA LEU A 47 0.21 -7.68 1.94
C LEU A 47 -0.11 -7.11 3.32
N TRP A 48 -0.60 -5.88 3.40
CA TRP A 48 -1.03 -5.30 4.67
C TRP A 48 -2.25 -6.00 5.26
N LEU A 49 -3.24 -6.32 4.42
CA LEU A 49 -4.40 -7.11 4.85
C LEU A 49 -3.95 -8.48 5.38
N ALA A 50 -3.05 -9.17 4.69
CA ALA A 50 -2.50 -10.44 5.15
C ALA A 50 -1.80 -10.30 6.52
N LEU A 51 -1.07 -9.20 6.73
CA LEU A 51 -0.40 -8.89 7.99
C LEU A 51 -1.41 -8.64 9.13
N VAL A 52 -2.50 -7.92 8.85
CA VAL A 52 -3.59 -7.70 9.80
C VAL A 52 -4.30 -9.00 10.14
N ILE A 53 -4.65 -9.81 9.13
CA ILE A 53 -5.31 -11.10 9.33
C ILE A 53 -4.41 -12.05 10.14
N SER A 54 -3.12 -12.12 9.81
CA SER A 54 -2.15 -12.92 10.56
C SER A 54 -2.05 -12.49 12.03
N PHE A 55 -2.18 -11.20 12.32
CA PHE A 55 -2.22 -10.70 13.68
C PHE A 55 -3.47 -11.17 14.44
N PHE A 56 -4.65 -11.06 13.82
CA PHE A 56 -5.90 -11.54 14.42
C PHE A 56 -5.88 -13.07 14.61
N ALA A 57 -5.35 -13.81 13.65
CA ALA A 57 -5.21 -15.27 13.72
C ALA A 57 -4.17 -15.74 14.75
N TYR A 58 -3.19 -14.91 15.10
CA TYR A 58 -2.22 -15.20 16.17
C TYR A 58 -2.78 -14.91 17.57
N ILE A 59 -3.72 -13.95 17.68
CA ILE A 59 -4.37 -13.57 18.94
C ILE A 59 -5.52 -14.51 19.32
N MET A 60 -6.17 -15.13 18.34
CA MET A 60 -7.21 -16.14 18.51
C MET A 60 -6.62 -17.52 18.79
#